data_AF-A0A820EZZ5-F1
#
_entry.id   AF-A0A820EZZ5-F1
#
_cell.length_a   1.000
_cell.length_b   1.000
_cell.length_c   1.000
_cell.angle_alpha   90.00
_cell.angle_beta   90.00
_cell.angle_gamma   90.00
#
_symmetry.space_group_name_H-M   'P 1'
#
loop_
_entity.id
_entity.type
_entity.pdbx_description
1 polymer ?
#
loop_
_entity_poly.entity_id
_entity_poly.type
_entity_poly.pdbx_seq_one_letter_code
_entity_poly.pdbx_strand_id
1 'polypeptide(L)'
;MSSHSLEKYKKLLAKEPQVNDKYVIIDVKWLEHWKRYVGIEKSDEEQVTEPGPIEFSKLVDPATAKNSNEIQLRSDVVEGNDYTFIPYELYKDLVQTYEQNGPEIIRKAIPQGE
;
A
#
# COMPACT_ATOMS: atom_id res chain seq x y z
N MET A 1 -11.55 -15.80 -2.51
CA MET A 1 -11.33 -15.04 -1.26
C MET A 1 -12.58 -15.11 -0.40
N SER A 2 -12.46 -15.31 0.91
CA SER A 2 -13.62 -15.44 1.80
C SER A 2 -14.28 -14.08 2.09
N SER A 3 -15.61 -14.04 2.27
CA SER A 3 -16.35 -12.81 2.58
C SER A 3 -15.81 -12.09 3.82
N HIS A 4 -15.40 -12.85 4.84
CA HIS A 4 -14.79 -12.30 6.06
C HIS A 4 -13.48 -11.53 5.80
N SER A 5 -12.65 -11.98 4.86
CA SER A 5 -11.40 -11.30 4.49
C SER A 5 -11.69 -9.98 3.76
N LEU A 6 -12.70 -9.98 2.89
CA LEU A 6 -13.11 -8.78 2.15
C LEU A 6 -13.64 -7.69 3.10
N GLU A 7 -14.47 -8.05 4.07
CA GLU A 7 -14.96 -7.11 5.09
C GLU A 7 -13.83 -6.57 5.96
N LYS A 8 -12.87 -7.43 6.35
CA LYS A 8 -11.67 -7.01 7.07
C LYS A 8 -10.91 -5.93 6.28
N TYR A 9 -10.63 -6.18 5.00
CA TYR A 9 -9.87 -5.24 4.17
C TYR A 9 -10.59 -3.91 3.98
N LYS A 10 -11.92 -3.93 3.76
CA LYS A 10 -12.73 -2.71 3.70
C LYS A 10 -12.65 -1.89 4.99
N LYS A 11 -12.72 -2.55 6.16
CA LYS A 11 -12.59 -1.88 7.46
C LYS A 11 -11.20 -1.27 7.66
N LEU A 12 -10.14 -1.99 7.26
CA LEU A 12 -8.77 -1.48 7.34
C LEU A 12 -8.58 -0.26 6.45
N LEU A 13 -9.04 -0.31 5.19
CA LEU A 13 -8.94 0.80 4.25
C LEU A 13 -9.73 2.04 4.68
N ALA A 14 -10.85 1.86 5.39
CA ALA A 14 -11.67 2.96 5.90
C ALA A 14 -11.20 3.49 7.27
N LYS A 15 -10.15 2.91 7.87
CA LYS A 15 -9.66 3.29 9.19
C LYS A 15 -9.07 4.70 9.16
N GLU A 16 -9.61 5.58 9.99
CA GLU A 16 -9.04 6.91 10.24
C GLU A 16 -7.68 6.80 10.98
N PRO A 17 -6.64 7.50 10.52
CA PRO A 17 -5.32 7.45 11.17
C PRO A 17 -5.35 7.93 12.62
N GLN A 18 -4.74 7.15 13.51
CA GLN A 18 -4.48 7.57 14.89
C GLN A 18 -3.00 7.90 15.07
N VAL A 19 -2.67 8.79 16.00
CA VAL A 19 -1.29 9.15 16.30
C VAL A 19 -0.47 7.89 16.63
N ASN A 20 0.72 7.79 16.06
CA ASN A 20 1.62 6.63 16.11
C ASN A 20 1.20 5.39 15.32
N ASP A 21 0.05 5.38 14.64
CA ASP A 21 -0.28 4.31 13.71
C ASP A 21 0.79 4.21 12.61
N LYS A 22 1.13 2.97 12.25
CA LYS A 22 2.06 2.70 11.14
C LYS A 22 1.30 2.53 9.84
N TYR A 23 1.81 3.19 8.80
CA TYR A 23 1.34 3.09 7.44
C TYR A 23 2.51 2.74 6.51
N VAL A 24 2.18 2.10 5.39
CA VAL A 24 3.12 1.79 4.32
C VAL A 24 2.77 2.60 3.10
N ILE A 25 3.78 3.19 2.47
CA ILE A 25 3.63 3.88 1.18
C ILE A 25 3.63 2.82 0.08
N ILE A 26 2.58 2.77 -0.74
CA ILE A 26 2.40 1.79 -1.81
C ILE A 26 2.01 2.49 -3.13
N ASP A 27 2.37 1.87 -4.26
CA ASP A 27 1.97 2.33 -5.59
C ASP A 27 0.43 2.36 -5.71
N VAL A 28 -0.12 3.50 -6.12
CA VAL A 28 -1.58 3.70 -6.22
C VAL A 28 -2.19 2.71 -7.21
N LYS A 29 -1.55 2.50 -8.35
CA LYS A 29 -2.09 1.68 -9.45
C LYS A 29 -2.14 0.22 -9.06
N TRP A 30 -1.11 -0.27 -8.38
CA TRP A 30 -1.10 -1.62 -7.83
C TRP A 30 -2.24 -1.81 -6.83
N LEU A 31 -2.44 -0.85 -5.91
CA LEU A 31 -3.50 -0.93 -4.91
C LEU A 31 -4.91 -0.91 -5.54
N GLU A 32 -5.14 -0.03 -6.52
CA GLU A 32 -6.42 0.05 -7.24
C GLU A 32 -6.69 -1.24 -8.04
N HIS A 33 -5.68 -1.78 -8.72
CA HIS A 33 -5.80 -3.07 -9.41
C HIS A 33 -6.13 -4.19 -8.44
N TRP A 34 -5.44 -4.25 -7.30
CA TRP A 34 -5.72 -5.22 -6.24
C TRP A 34 -7.15 -5.08 -5.71
N LYS A 35 -7.63 -3.86 -5.43
CA LYS A 35 -9.01 -3.63 -4.95
C LYS A 35 -10.06 -4.15 -5.92
N ARG A 36 -9.85 -4.00 -7.23
CA ARG A 36 -10.73 -4.58 -8.27
C ARG A 36 -10.62 -6.10 -8.29
N TYR A 37 -9.40 -6.65 -8.26
CA TYR A 37 -9.14 -8.09 -8.25
C TYR A 37 -9.85 -8.79 -7.09
N VAL A 38 -9.81 -8.22 -5.89
CA VAL A 38 -10.42 -8.79 -4.72
C VAL A 38 -11.91 -8.44 -4.52
N GLY A 39 -12.49 -7.63 -5.41
CA GLY A 39 -13.90 -7.22 -5.35
C GLY A 39 -14.23 -6.18 -4.27
N ILE A 40 -13.24 -5.38 -3.84
CA ILE A 40 -13.48 -4.20 -2.99
C ILE A 40 -14.14 -3.11 -3.83
N GLU A 41 -13.57 -2.85 -5.01
CA GLU A 41 -14.12 -1.94 -6.01
C GLU A 41 -14.73 -2.74 -7.15
N LYS A 42 -15.81 -2.20 -7.74
CA LYS A 42 -16.39 -2.79 -8.94
C LYS A 42 -15.44 -2.54 -10.11
N SER A 43 -15.29 -3.54 -10.97
CA SER A 43 -14.71 -3.38 -12.30
C SER A 43 -15.73 -3.86 -13.32
N ASP A 44 -15.80 -3.17 -14.45
CA ASP A 44 -16.56 -3.61 -15.63
C ASP A 44 -15.77 -4.63 -16.47
N GLU A 45 -14.50 -4.89 -16.11
CA GLU A 45 -13.66 -5.89 -16.76
C GLU A 45 -14.15 -7.30 -16.46
N GLU A 46 -14.37 -8.11 -17.50
CA GLU A 46 -14.87 -9.49 -17.38
C GLU A 46 -13.93 -10.39 -16.55
N GLN A 47 -12.62 -10.11 -16.58
CA GLN A 47 -11.61 -10.81 -15.80
C GLN A 47 -10.51 -9.85 -15.34
N VAL A 48 -10.50 -9.53 -14.05
CA VAL A 48 -9.36 -8.85 -13.42
C VAL A 48 -8.33 -9.89 -13.01
N THR A 49 -7.10 -9.78 -13.54
CA THR A 49 -6.01 -10.69 -13.20
C THR A 49 -5.41 -10.36 -11.84
N GLU A 50 -4.66 -11.29 -11.26
CA GLU A 50 -3.89 -11.04 -10.05
C GLU A 50 -2.91 -9.86 -10.26
N PRO A 51 -2.76 -8.93 -9.28
CA PRO A 51 -1.92 -7.73 -9.42
C PRO A 51 -0.41 -8.01 -9.53
N GLY A 52 0.04 -9.24 -9.24
CA GLY A 52 1.46 -9.56 -9.15
C GLY A 52 2.16 -8.96 -7.92
N PRO A 53 3.51 -8.96 -7.89
CA PRO A 53 4.27 -8.48 -6.74
C PRO A 53 4.04 -7.00 -6.43
N ILE A 54 4.12 -6.63 -5.15
CA ILE A 54 4.09 -5.25 -4.69
C ILE A 54 5.44 -4.61 -5.01
N GLU A 55 5.44 -3.61 -5.90
CA GLU A 55 6.66 -3.00 -6.40
C GLU A 55 6.99 -1.67 -5.70
N PHE A 56 7.93 -1.71 -4.74
CA PHE A 56 8.41 -0.51 -4.02
C PHE A 56 9.57 0.18 -4.71
N SER A 57 10.33 -0.54 -5.54
CA SER A 57 11.58 -0.04 -6.14
C SER A 57 11.40 1.25 -6.95
N LYS A 58 10.21 1.45 -7.52
CA LYS A 58 9.86 2.64 -8.29
C LYS A 58 9.62 3.88 -7.42
N LEU A 59 9.26 3.71 -6.16
CA LEU A 59 8.95 4.79 -5.21
C LEU A 59 10.16 5.17 -4.36
N VAL A 60 11.07 4.22 -4.13
CA VAL A 60 12.26 4.41 -3.29
C VAL A 60 13.29 5.30 -3.97
N ASP A 61 13.89 6.22 -3.21
CA ASP A 61 15.05 6.99 -3.64
C ASP A 61 16.25 6.05 -3.86
N PRO A 62 16.80 5.95 -5.09
CA PRO A 62 17.93 5.09 -5.39
C PRO A 62 19.16 5.32 -4.51
N ALA A 63 19.35 6.55 -4.00
CA ALA A 63 20.46 6.88 -3.10
C ALA A 63 20.34 6.18 -1.74
N THR A 64 19.12 5.86 -1.32
CA THR A 64 18.84 5.23 -0.01
C THR A 64 18.41 3.77 -0.12
N ALA A 65 18.14 3.27 -1.34
CA ALA A 65 17.65 1.92 -1.60
C ALA A 65 18.51 0.78 -1.01
N LYS A 66 19.80 1.01 -0.80
CA LYS A 66 20.73 0.03 -0.22
C LYS A 66 20.83 0.08 1.30
N ASN A 67 20.30 1.13 1.94
CA ASN A 67 20.33 1.30 3.38
C ASN A 67 18.93 1.16 3.97
N SER A 68 18.64 -0.02 4.53
CA SER A 68 17.33 -0.35 5.11
C SER A 68 16.86 0.59 6.22
N ASN A 69 17.77 1.30 6.89
CA ASN A 69 17.43 2.20 7.99
C ASN A 69 17.09 3.62 7.53
N GLU A 70 17.39 3.95 6.27
CA GLU A 70 17.29 5.32 5.75
C GLU A 70 16.42 5.40 4.50
N ILE A 71 15.63 4.37 4.19
CA ILE A 71 14.81 4.32 2.97
C ILE A 71 13.91 5.55 2.88
N GLN A 72 14.18 6.37 1.87
CA GLN A 72 13.41 7.55 1.53
C GLN A 72 12.53 7.30 0.32
N LEU A 73 11.41 8.00 0.32
CA LEU A 73 10.59 8.18 -0.85
C LEU A 73 11.31 9.13 -1.80
N ARG A 74 11.24 8.88 -3.10
CA ARG A 74 11.67 9.85 -4.12
C ARG A 74 10.98 11.20 -3.92
N SER A 75 11.67 12.27 -4.29
CA SER A 75 11.14 13.64 -4.11
C SER A 75 10.13 14.07 -5.17
N ASP A 76 10.04 13.35 -6.29
CA ASP A 76 9.20 13.69 -7.45
C ASP A 76 7.88 12.92 -7.52
N VAL A 77 7.63 11.99 -6.58
CA VAL A 77 6.37 11.25 -6.51
C VAL A 77 5.32 11.98 -5.68
N VAL A 78 4.06 11.90 -6.10
CA VAL A 78 2.97 12.67 -5.52
C VAL A 78 1.92 11.74 -4.89
N GLU A 79 1.47 12.08 -3.69
CA GLU A 79 0.39 11.35 -3.01
C GLU A 79 -0.90 11.41 -3.84
N GLY A 80 -1.58 10.26 -3.97
CA GLY A 80 -2.80 10.10 -4.74
C GLY A 80 -2.59 9.90 -6.25
N ASN A 81 -1.41 10.22 -6.78
CA ASN A 81 -1.05 9.96 -8.19
C ASN A 81 -0.09 8.78 -8.33
N ASP A 82 1.02 8.81 -7.60
CA ASP A 82 2.08 7.81 -7.68
C ASP A 82 2.01 6.85 -6.49
N TYR A 83 1.71 7.38 -5.31
CA TYR A 83 1.66 6.58 -4.09
C TYR A 83 0.48 6.95 -3.18
N THR A 84 0.12 6.03 -2.29
CA THR A 84 -0.82 6.30 -1.20
C THR A 84 -0.39 5.54 0.05
N PHE A 85 -1.07 5.77 1.16
CA PHE A 85 -0.82 5.11 2.43
C PHE A 85 -1.83 3.99 2.66
N ILE A 86 -1.34 2.81 3.04
CA ILE A 86 -2.18 1.73 3.57
C ILE A 86 -1.82 1.42 5.01
N PRO A 87 -2.78 1.00 5.85
CA PRO A 87 -2.47 0.56 7.20
C PRO A 87 -1.45 -0.58 7.19
N TYR A 88 -0.49 -0.55 8.11
CA TYR A 88 0.54 -1.59 8.20
C TYR A 88 -0.04 -2.99 8.43
N GLU A 89 -1.19 -3.10 9.08
CA GLU A 89 -1.89 -4.38 9.23
C GLU A 89 -2.35 -4.96 7.90
N LEU A 90 -2.92 -4.12 7.02
CA LEU A 90 -3.33 -4.55 5.68
C LEU A 90 -2.09 -4.99 4.89
N TYR A 91 -1.02 -4.19 4.94
CA TYR A 91 0.24 -4.52 4.26
C TYR A 91 0.77 -5.91 4.64
N LYS A 92 0.80 -6.26 5.93
CA LYS A 92 1.25 -7.57 6.40
C LYS A 92 0.46 -8.74 5.82
N ASP A 93 -0.84 -8.57 5.58
CA ASP A 93 -1.66 -9.59 4.94
C ASP A 93 -1.35 -9.68 3.45
N LEU A 94 -1.13 -8.53 2.79
CA LEU A 94 -0.80 -8.48 1.38
C LEU A 94 0.52 -9.17 1.08
N VAL A 95 1.60 -8.92 1.84
CA VAL A 95 2.91 -9.54 1.59
C VAL A 95 2.98 -11.04 1.91
N GLN A 96 1.98 -11.59 2.61
CA GLN A 96 1.85 -13.04 2.78
C GLN A 96 1.30 -13.71 1.51
N THR A 97 0.63 -12.94 0.66
CA THR A 97 -0.04 -13.44 -0.55
C THR A 97 0.70 -13.02 -1.81
N TYR A 98 1.16 -11.77 -1.87
CA TYR A 98 1.84 -11.16 -2.99
C TYR A 98 3.29 -10.94 -2.62
N GLU A 99 4.21 -11.38 -3.48
CA GLU A 99 5.63 -11.14 -3.29
C GLU A 99 5.91 -9.63 -3.21
N GLN A 100 6.98 -9.27 -2.50
CA GLN A 100 7.45 -7.90 -2.38
C GLN A 100 8.72 -7.72 -3.21
N ASN A 101 8.77 -6.64 -3.99
CA ASN A 101 9.97 -6.20 -4.70
C ASN A 101 10.46 -4.86 -4.19
N GLY A 102 11.73 -4.83 -3.77
CA GLY A 102 12.34 -3.64 -3.18
C GLY A 102 11.92 -3.41 -1.73
N PRO A 103 12.58 -2.47 -1.04
CA PRO A 103 12.37 -2.29 0.39
C PRO A 103 11.14 -1.43 0.69
N GLU A 104 10.34 -1.82 1.69
CA GLU A 104 9.13 -1.06 2.03
C GLU A 104 9.42 0.28 2.70
N ILE A 105 8.53 1.24 2.50
CA ILE A 105 8.64 2.58 3.10
C ILE A 105 7.56 2.72 4.16
N ILE A 106 7.95 2.59 5.44
CA ILE A 106 7.05 2.70 6.58
C ILE A 106 7.08 4.13 7.14
N ARG A 107 5.91 4.68 7.44
CA ARG A 107 5.72 5.98 8.10
C ARG A 107 4.82 5.85 9.32
N LYS A 108 4.97 6.76 10.28
CA LYS A 108 4.09 6.88 11.44
C LYS A 108 3.20 8.09 11.28
N ALA A 109 1.91 7.93 11.56
CA ALA A 109 0.98 9.04 11.67
C ALA A 109 1.40 9.95 12.84
N ILE A 110 1.41 11.24 12.58
CA ILE A 110 1.68 12.30 13.55
C ILE A 110 0.39 13.10 13.78
N PRO A 111 0.26 13.84 14.88
CA PRO A 111 -0.86 14.76 15.06
C PRO A 111 -0.88 15.76 13.90
N GLN A 112 -2.03 15.89 13.24
CA GLN A 112 -2.28 17.02 12.36
C GLN A 112 -2.44 18.25 13.25
N GLY A 113 -1.71 19.33 12.95
CA GLY A 113 -1.65 20.52 13.79
C GLY A 113 -3.01 21.13 14.07
N GLU A 114 -3.13 21.74 15.26
CA GLU A 114 -4.22 22.66 15.65
C GLU A 114 -4.26 23.91 14.77
#